data_AF-A0A2V5SM40-F1
#
_entry.id   AF-A0A2V5SM40-F1
#
_cell.length_a   1.000
_cell.length_b   1.000
_cell.length_c   1.000
_cell.angle_alpha   90.00
_cell.angle_beta   90.00
_cell.angle_gamma   90.00
#
_symmetry.space_group_name_H-M   'P 1'
#
loop_
_entity.id
_entity.type
_entity.pdbx_description
1 polymer ?
#
loop_
_entity_poly.entity_id
_entity_poly.type
_entity_poly.pdbx_seq_one_letter_code
_entity_poly.pdbx_strand_id
1 'polypeptide(L)'
;MPTANTTGEQVLEAVVAGPDEANRLFTVTGAASVGIFVQGGQQQTQTWTFLAGPTFTRGQFYRAIGAASVSAQNVNIQTAPGSFQANISSVEADWDDESGRVEVRVEVFLSASGGASANINQLRYWVTILAQI
;
A
#
# COMPACT_ATOMS: atom_id res chain seq x y z
N MET A 1 13.53 3.09 -1.84
CA MET A 1 12.13 3.51 -1.57
C MET A 1 11.99 3.67 -0.07
N PRO A 2 11.35 4.72 0.46
CA PRO A 2 11.09 4.82 1.89
C PRO A 2 10.18 3.67 2.36
N THR A 3 10.53 3.09 3.52
CA THR A 3 9.74 2.05 4.16
C THR A 3 8.68 2.66 5.08
N ALA A 4 7.44 2.21 4.95
CA ALA A 4 6.34 2.59 5.81
C ALA A 4 6.15 1.57 6.95
N ASN A 5 5.80 2.06 8.13
CA ASN A 5 5.35 1.21 9.22
C ASN A 5 3.87 0.86 9.01
N THR A 6 3.50 -0.40 9.24
CA THR A 6 2.11 -0.85 9.21
C THR A 6 1.48 -0.84 10.60
N THR A 7 0.17 -0.59 10.66
CA THR A 7 -0.60 -0.56 11.91
C THR A 7 -1.98 -1.20 11.69
N GLY A 8 -2.51 -1.83 12.74
CA GLY A 8 -3.84 -2.44 12.70
C GLY A 8 -3.97 -3.53 11.64
N GLU A 9 -2.91 -4.30 11.40
CA GLU A 9 -2.95 -5.41 10.46
C GLU A 9 -3.93 -6.48 10.96
N GLN A 10 -4.80 -6.94 10.06
CA GLN A 10 -5.72 -8.04 10.27
C GLN A 10 -5.52 -9.05 9.14
N VAL A 11 -5.42 -10.32 9.52
CA VAL A 11 -5.24 -11.44 8.60
C VAL A 11 -6.42 -12.39 8.76
N LEU A 12 -7.13 -12.62 7.66
CA LEU A 12 -8.11 -13.69 7.54
C LEU A 12 -7.49 -14.81 6.71
N GLU A 13 -7.44 -16.01 7.28
CA GLU A 13 -6.99 -17.23 6.61
C GLU A 13 -8.21 -18.06 6.21
N ALA A 14 -8.21 -18.53 4.96
CA ALA A 14 -9.17 -19.48 4.45
C ALA A 14 -8.44 -20.71 3.88
N VAL A 15 -8.99 -21.89 4.16
CA VAL A 15 -8.60 -23.13 3.48
C VAL A 15 -9.29 -23.14 2.11
N VAL A 16 -8.51 -23.30 1.06
CA VAL A 16 -9.01 -23.27 -0.34
C VAL A 16 -8.49 -24.47 -1.11
N ALA A 17 -9.18 -24.83 -2.19
CA ALA A 17 -8.68 -25.76 -3.20
C ALA A 17 -8.13 -24.95 -4.38
N GLY A 18 -6.92 -24.41 -4.23
CA GLY A 18 -6.25 -23.60 -5.23
C GLY A 18 -5.51 -24.42 -6.28
N PRO A 19 -4.99 -23.77 -7.34
CA PRO A 19 -4.10 -24.42 -8.30
C PRO A 19 -2.78 -24.86 -7.66
N ASP A 20 -2.11 -25.82 -8.28
CA ASP A 20 -0.72 -26.18 -7.97
C ASP A 20 -0.46 -26.50 -6.47
N GLU A 21 -1.41 -27.18 -5.81
CA GLU A 21 -1.38 -27.54 -4.38
C GLU A 21 -1.56 -26.38 -3.40
N ALA A 22 -1.80 -25.16 -3.88
CA ALA A 22 -2.11 -24.04 -3.01
C ALA A 22 -3.39 -24.33 -2.19
N ASN A 23 -3.23 -24.36 -0.87
CA ASN A 23 -4.25 -24.82 0.06
C ASN A 23 -4.66 -23.74 1.08
N ARG A 24 -4.06 -22.53 0.99
CA ARG A 24 -4.35 -21.38 1.84
C ARG A 24 -4.50 -20.09 1.05
N LEU A 25 -5.52 -19.33 1.40
CA LEU A 25 -5.74 -17.97 0.93
C LEU A 25 -5.73 -17.03 2.14
N PHE A 26 -4.85 -16.04 2.14
CA PHE A 26 -4.80 -15.00 3.14
C PHE A 26 -5.36 -13.70 2.58
N THR A 27 -6.25 -13.07 3.33
CA THR A 27 -6.68 -11.70 3.10
C THR A 27 -6.08 -10.84 4.21
N VAL A 28 -5.19 -9.94 3.85
CA VAL A 28 -4.49 -9.04 4.77
C VAL A 28 -4.98 -7.63 4.55
N THR A 29 -5.45 -6.98 5.62
CA THR A 29 -5.82 -5.57 5.58
C THR A 29 -5.10 -4.82 6.67
N GLY A 30 -4.82 -3.54 6.45
CA GLY A 30 -4.14 -2.71 7.43
C GLY A 30 -3.96 -1.28 6.95
N ALA A 31 -3.17 -0.51 7.69
CA ALA A 31 -2.79 0.84 7.31
C ALA A 31 -1.26 0.98 7.28
N ALA A 32 -0.73 1.64 6.25
CA ALA A 32 0.67 2.01 6.14
C ALA A 32 0.84 3.51 6.39
N SER A 33 1.75 3.87 7.30
CA SER A 33 2.07 5.27 7.61
C SER A 33 3.06 5.81 6.60
N VAL A 34 2.65 6.82 5.83
CA VAL A 34 3.44 7.43 4.76
C VAL A 34 3.56 8.94 4.99
N GLY A 35 4.40 9.63 4.21
CA GLY A 35 4.56 11.07 4.30
C GLY A 35 4.86 11.70 2.95
N ILE A 36 3.82 12.19 2.27
CA ILE A 36 3.94 12.91 1.00
C ILE A 36 3.34 14.30 1.19
N PHE A 37 4.05 15.34 0.78
CA PHE A 37 3.60 16.72 0.96
C PHE A 37 3.93 17.54 -0.27
N VAL A 38 2.97 18.35 -0.71
CA VAL A 38 3.14 19.31 -1.80
C VAL A 38 2.58 20.68 -1.38
N GLN A 39 3.25 21.73 -1.83
CA GLN A 39 2.79 23.12 -1.74
C GLN A 39 2.23 23.59 -3.08
N GLY A 40 1.71 24.83 -3.12
CA GLY A 40 1.03 25.34 -4.29
C GLY A 40 1.89 25.31 -5.55
N GLY A 41 1.32 24.74 -6.62
CA GLY A 41 2.00 24.57 -7.91
C GLY A 41 2.98 23.40 -7.96
N GLN A 42 3.10 22.61 -6.90
CA GLN A 42 3.97 21.44 -6.85
C GLN A 42 3.21 20.15 -7.16
N GLN A 43 3.96 19.17 -7.65
CA GLN A 43 3.54 17.78 -7.79
C GLN A 43 4.67 16.84 -7.35
N GLN A 44 4.31 15.67 -6.87
CA GLN A 44 5.25 14.65 -6.43
C GLN A 44 4.69 13.25 -6.73
N THR A 45 5.54 12.37 -7.23
CA THR A 45 5.30 10.92 -7.30
C THR A 45 6.27 10.24 -6.35
N GLN A 46 5.78 9.36 -5.47
CA GLN A 46 6.63 8.63 -4.54
C GLN A 46 6.14 7.20 -4.33
N THR A 47 7.07 6.25 -4.42
CA THR A 47 6.84 4.84 -4.13
C THR A 47 7.21 4.52 -2.68
N TRP A 48 6.27 3.96 -1.94
CA TRP A 48 6.45 3.47 -0.57
C TRP A 48 6.48 1.95 -0.55
N THR A 49 7.28 1.36 0.34
CA THR A 49 7.31 -0.09 0.55
C THR A 49 6.94 -0.45 1.99
N PHE A 50 6.27 -1.59 2.20
CA PHE A 50 6.00 -2.16 3.53
C PHE A 50 5.71 -3.66 3.44
N LEU A 51 5.91 -4.39 4.55
CA LEU A 51 5.64 -5.82 4.63
C LEU A 51 4.21 -6.10 5.13
N ALA A 52 3.55 -7.09 4.52
CA ALA A 52 2.18 -7.48 4.85
C ALA A 52 2.03 -9.00 5.02
N GLY A 53 1.19 -9.42 5.97
CA GLY A 53 0.76 -10.81 6.11
C GLY A 53 1.75 -11.73 6.83
N PRO A 54 1.54 -13.05 6.81
CA PRO A 54 2.38 -14.02 7.49
C PRO A 54 3.75 -14.20 6.81
N THR A 55 4.63 -14.95 7.48
CA THR A 55 5.94 -15.33 6.94
C THR A 55 5.84 -16.71 6.27
N PHE A 56 6.45 -16.81 5.10
CA PHE A 56 6.53 -18.00 4.27
C PHE A 56 7.99 -18.42 4.08
N THR A 57 8.19 -19.72 3.89
CA THR A 57 9.45 -20.30 3.42
C THR A 57 9.38 -20.53 1.90
N ARG A 58 10.55 -20.73 1.27
CA ARG A 58 10.63 -20.95 -0.18
C ARG A 58 9.74 -22.14 -0.60
N GLY A 59 8.90 -21.93 -1.61
CA GLY A 59 7.95 -22.93 -2.10
C GLY A 59 6.56 -22.84 -1.48
N GLN A 60 6.38 -22.10 -0.37
CA GLN A 60 5.06 -21.90 0.22
C GLN A 60 4.28 -20.75 -0.44
N PHE A 61 4.97 -19.72 -0.94
CA PHE A 61 4.34 -18.59 -1.63
C PHE A 61 4.09 -18.88 -3.11
N TYR A 62 2.89 -18.61 -3.59
CA TYR A 62 2.52 -18.76 -5.01
C TYR A 62 2.30 -17.41 -5.68
N ARG A 63 1.51 -16.54 -5.05
CA ARG A 63 1.18 -15.23 -5.61
C ARG A 63 0.62 -14.31 -4.54
N ALA A 64 0.89 -13.01 -4.67
CA ALA A 64 0.13 -11.96 -4.03
C ALA A 64 -0.46 -10.99 -5.06
N ILE A 65 -1.56 -10.35 -4.68
CA ILE A 65 -2.08 -9.15 -5.34
C ILE A 65 -2.42 -8.12 -4.28
N GLY A 66 -2.10 -6.85 -4.56
CA GLY A 66 -2.33 -5.75 -3.64
C GLY A 66 -3.27 -4.70 -4.24
N ALA A 67 -4.00 -4.03 -3.35
CA ALA A 67 -4.70 -2.78 -3.61
C ALA A 67 -4.44 -1.82 -2.46
N ALA A 68 -4.46 -0.52 -2.75
CA ALA A 68 -4.27 0.52 -1.74
C ALA A 68 -5.14 1.73 -2.05
N SER A 69 -5.42 2.53 -1.01
CA SER A 69 -6.13 3.80 -1.13
C SER A 69 -5.59 4.82 -0.13
N VAL A 70 -5.71 6.11 -0.48
CA VAL A 70 -5.43 7.20 0.47
C VAL A 70 -6.51 7.20 1.55
N SER A 71 -6.08 7.23 2.82
CA SER A 71 -6.98 7.07 3.96
C SER A 71 -6.87 8.16 5.02
N ALA A 72 -5.71 8.82 5.12
CA ALA A 72 -5.56 10.03 5.91
C ALA A 72 -4.78 11.07 5.09
N GLN A 73 -5.39 12.24 4.93
CA GLN A 73 -4.84 13.37 4.20
C GLN A 73 -5.29 14.67 4.86
N ASN A 74 -4.45 15.71 4.84
CA ASN A 74 -4.90 17.07 5.09
C ASN A 74 -4.68 17.92 3.85
N VAL A 75 -5.64 18.81 3.61
CA VAL A 75 -5.61 19.74 2.49
C VAL A 75 -5.91 21.11 3.06
N ASN A 76 -5.07 22.07 2.73
CA ASN A 76 -5.24 23.46 3.12
C ASN A 76 -5.40 24.32 1.86
N ILE A 77 -6.56 24.95 1.72
CA ILE A 77 -6.84 25.93 0.67
C ILE A 77 -6.61 27.32 1.26
N GLN A 78 -5.49 27.95 0.89
CA GLN A 78 -5.07 29.25 1.40
C GLN A 78 -5.71 30.39 0.61
N THR A 79 -5.86 30.21 -0.70
CA THR A 79 -6.46 31.21 -1.60
C THR A 79 -7.35 30.50 -2.62
N ALA A 80 -8.56 31.00 -2.85
CA ALA A 80 -9.46 30.47 -3.88
C ALA A 80 -9.14 31.10 -5.26
N PRO A 81 -9.15 30.31 -6.35
CA PRO A 81 -9.38 28.87 -6.39
C PRO A 81 -8.14 28.06 -5.98
N GLY A 82 -8.35 27.05 -5.14
CA GLY A 82 -7.34 26.06 -4.77
C GLY A 82 -7.88 24.65 -4.98
N SER A 83 -7.01 23.74 -5.39
CA SER A 83 -7.35 22.36 -5.75
C SER A 83 -6.16 21.44 -5.50
N PHE A 84 -6.44 20.14 -5.36
CA PHE A 84 -5.42 19.11 -5.21
C PHE A 84 -5.85 17.85 -5.97
N GLN A 85 -4.88 16.98 -6.26
CA GLN A 85 -5.13 15.67 -6.83
C GLN A 85 -4.27 14.63 -6.10
N ALA A 86 -4.86 13.53 -5.69
CA ALA A 86 -4.17 12.38 -5.13
C ALA A 86 -4.58 11.11 -5.89
N ASN A 87 -3.62 10.36 -6.41
CA ASN A 87 -3.86 9.10 -7.10
C ASN A 87 -2.93 8.01 -6.56
N ILE A 88 -3.45 6.77 -6.52
CA ILE A 88 -2.60 5.59 -6.45
C ILE A 88 -2.27 5.20 -7.89
N SER A 89 -1.00 5.37 -8.27
CA SER A 89 -0.54 5.11 -9.64
C SER A 89 -0.33 3.61 -9.89
N SER A 90 0.23 2.90 -8.92
CA SER A 90 0.44 1.45 -9.00
C SER A 90 0.47 0.82 -7.61
N VAL A 91 0.14 -0.47 -7.57
CA VAL A 91 0.31 -1.33 -6.40
C VAL A 91 0.89 -2.66 -6.86
N GLU A 92 2.03 -3.02 -6.29
CA GLU A 92 2.68 -4.31 -6.49
C GLU A 92 2.75 -5.03 -5.15
N ALA A 93 2.62 -6.36 -5.18
CA ALA A 93 2.77 -7.20 -4.01
C ALA A 93 3.52 -8.46 -4.43
N ASP A 94 4.67 -8.71 -3.82
CA ASP A 94 5.51 -9.85 -4.14
C ASP A 94 6.17 -10.40 -2.88
N TRP A 95 6.63 -11.65 -2.94
CA TRP A 95 7.32 -12.26 -1.81
C TRP A 95 8.77 -11.81 -1.77
N ASP A 96 9.15 -11.29 -0.60
CA ASP A 96 10.52 -10.93 -0.27
C ASP A 96 11.17 -12.13 0.45
N ASP A 97 12.17 -12.75 -0.18
CA ASP A 97 12.81 -13.96 0.35
C ASP A 97 13.80 -13.67 1.48
N GLU A 98 14.20 -12.41 1.68
CA GLU A 98 14.99 -11.98 2.83
C GLU A 98 14.14 -11.85 4.10
N SER A 99 12.92 -11.28 4.02
CA SER A 99 12.01 -11.19 5.18
C SER A 99 11.05 -12.38 5.31
N GLY A 100 10.87 -13.15 4.23
CA GLY A 100 9.88 -14.20 4.10
C GLY A 100 8.44 -13.68 4.05
N ARG A 101 8.18 -12.38 4.03
CA ARG A 101 6.82 -11.79 4.00
C ARG A 101 6.52 -11.23 2.60
N VAL A 102 5.27 -10.84 2.37
CA VAL A 102 4.92 -10.12 1.15
C VAL A 102 5.33 -8.66 1.28
N GLU A 103 6.24 -8.21 0.43
CA GLU A 103 6.55 -6.79 0.25
C GLU A 103 5.51 -6.15 -0.69
N VAL A 104 4.90 -5.07 -0.22
CA VAL A 104 3.94 -4.27 -0.98
C VAL A 104 4.60 -2.96 -1.37
N ARG A 105 4.55 -2.62 -2.65
CA ARG A 105 5.04 -1.34 -3.18
C ARG A 105 3.86 -0.54 -3.72
N VAL A 106 3.68 0.67 -3.21
CA VAL A 106 2.59 1.57 -3.62
C VAL A 106 3.17 2.86 -4.16
N GLU A 107 2.91 3.17 -5.42
CA GLU A 107 3.24 4.45 -6.01
C GLU A 107 2.07 5.42 -5.85
N VAL A 108 2.36 6.58 -5.27
CA VAL A 108 1.36 7.62 -5.02
C VAL A 108 1.76 8.89 -5.75
N PHE A 109 0.83 9.45 -6.51
CA PHE A 109 0.94 10.77 -7.11
C PHE A 109 0.13 11.78 -6.27
N LEU A 110 0.72 12.94 -5.98
CA LEU A 110 0.09 14.04 -5.28
C LEU A 110 0.42 15.37 -5.97
N SER A 111 -0.56 16.22 -6.21
CA SER A 111 -0.37 17.59 -6.71
C SER A 111 -1.29 18.59 -6.02
N ALA A 112 -0.87 19.85 -5.98
CA ALA A 112 -1.67 20.96 -5.48
C ALA A 112 -1.53 22.18 -6.40
N SER A 113 -2.64 22.89 -6.66
CA SER A 113 -2.61 24.16 -7.39
C SER A 113 -2.11 25.30 -6.51
N GLY A 114 -1.75 26.45 -7.11
CA GLY A 114 -1.04 27.54 -6.43
C GLY A 114 -1.66 28.04 -5.10
N GLY A 115 -2.97 27.96 -4.94
CA GLY A 115 -3.69 28.35 -3.73
C GLY A 115 -3.88 27.23 -2.68
N ALA A 116 -3.23 26.08 -2.84
CA ALA A 116 -3.44 24.90 -2.02
C ALA A 116 -2.12 24.25 -1.56
N SER A 117 -2.17 23.55 -0.43
CA SER A 117 -1.17 22.56 -0.04
C SER A 117 -1.89 21.28 0.37
N ALA A 118 -1.25 20.14 0.14
CA ALA A 118 -1.83 18.84 0.44
C ALA A 118 -0.76 17.92 1.01
N ASN A 119 -1.19 17.06 1.94
CA ASN A 119 -0.32 16.07 2.53
C ASN A 119 -1.08 14.74 2.70
N ILE A 120 -0.40 13.62 2.44
CA ILE A 120 -0.89 12.27 2.68
C ILE A 120 -0.09 11.67 3.84
N ASN A 121 -0.78 11.14 4.84
CA ASN A 121 -0.16 10.53 6.02
C ASN A 121 -0.39 9.02 6.12
N GLN A 122 -1.40 8.49 5.44
CA GLN A 122 -1.76 7.09 5.61
C GLN A 122 -2.40 6.51 4.35
N LEU A 123 -1.97 5.30 4.01
CA LEU A 123 -2.62 4.44 3.03
C LEU A 123 -3.34 3.30 3.75
N ARG A 124 -4.53 2.93 3.29
CA ARG A 124 -5.12 1.63 3.62
C ARG A 124 -4.73 0.65 2.54
N TYR A 125 -4.38 -0.58 2.94
CA TYR A 125 -4.01 -1.64 2.02
C TYR A 125 -4.89 -2.86 2.20
N TRP A 126 -5.04 -3.59 1.10
CA TRP A 126 -5.64 -4.91 1.01
C TRP A 126 -4.70 -5.78 0.18
N VAL A 127 -4.25 -6.90 0.74
CA VAL A 127 -3.39 -7.86 0.04
C VAL A 127 -4.04 -9.23 0.11
N THR A 128 -4.18 -9.89 -1.03
CA THR A 128 -4.61 -11.28 -1.09
C THR A 128 -3.42 -12.14 -1.47
N ILE A 129 -3.13 -13.17 -0.66
CA ILE A 129 -1.96 -14.05 -0.82
C ILE A 129 -2.44 -15.49 -0.98
N LEU A 130 -1.97 -16.17 -2.02
CA LEU A 130 -2.18 -17.60 -2.24
C LEU A 130 -0.92 -18.36 -1.86
N ALA A 131 -1.06 -19.41 -1.05
CA ALA A 131 0.05 -20.16 -0.49
C ALA A 131 -0.27 -21.66 -0.31
N GLN A 132 0.78 -22.44 -0.12
CA GLN A 132 0.76 -23.82 0.35
C GLN A 132 1.42 -23.87 1.73
N ILE A 133 0.70 -24.33 2.74
CA ILE A 133 1.20 -24.55 4.11
C ILE A 133 1.02 -26.01 4.50
#